data_AF-A0A2D6VHA9-F1
#
_entry.id   AF-A0A2D6VHA9-F1
#
_cell.length_a   1.000
_cell.length_b   1.000
_cell.length_c   1.000
_cell.angle_alpha   90.00
_cell.angle_beta   90.00
_cell.angle_gamma   90.00
#
_symmetry.space_group_name_H-M   'P 1'
#
loop_
_entity.id
_entity.type
_entity.pdbx_description
1 polymer ?
#
loop_
_entity_poly.entity_id
_entity_poly.type
_entity_poly.pdbx_seq_one_letter_code
_entity_poly.pdbx_strand_id
1 'polypeptide(L)' 'MLSPQKTLDTYYLEARRDLLEVAAMLDRYDEAVKRDGAKAENESKKVSLLEAMEILAQPEHPNANRAEQLLNHFAKIT' A
#
# COMPACT_ATOMS: atom_id res chain seq x y z
N MET A 1 21.05 -9.66 -12.57
CA MET A 1 19.88 -8.78 -12.37
C MET A 1 19.19 -8.56 -13.71
N LEU A 2 17.86 -8.44 -13.71
CA LEU A 2 17.13 -8.02 -14.91
C LEU A 2 17.52 -6.57 -15.25
N SER A 3 17.43 -6.18 -16.53
CA SER A 3 17.54 -4.77 -16.91
C SER A 3 16.36 -3.97 -16.33
N PRO A 4 16.47 -2.63 -16.22
CA PRO A 4 15.35 -1.81 -15.73
C PRO A 4 14.04 -2.06 -16.49
N GLN A 5 14.10 -2.08 -17.83
CA GLN A 5 12.93 -2.36 -18.66
C GLN A 5 12.35 -3.75 -18.39
N LYS A 6 13.21 -4.78 -18.36
CA LYS A 6 12.76 -6.17 -18.13
C LYS A 6 12.17 -6.34 -16.72
N THR A 7 12.61 -5.56 -15.74
CA THR A 7 12.03 -5.55 -14.39
C THR A 7 10.60 -5.02 -14.42
N LEU A 8 10.36 -3.90 -15.11
CA LEU A 8 9.00 -3.36 -15.29
C LEU A 8 8.11 -4.38 -16.02
N ASP A 9 8.55 -4.89 -17.17
CA ASP A 9 7.74 -5.82 -17.97
C ASP A 9 7.38 -7.11 -17.22
N THR A 10 8.27 -7.59 -16.35
CA THR A 10 8.06 -8.83 -15.59
C THR A 10 7.07 -8.63 -14.43
N TYR A 11 7.17 -7.53 -13.69
CA TYR A 11 6.46 -7.37 -12.40
C TYR A 11 5.32 -6.35 -12.42
N TYR A 12 5.19 -5.53 -13.46
CA TYR A 12 4.23 -4.43 -13.50
C TYR A 12 2.77 -4.89 -13.34
N LEU A 13 2.38 -5.99 -13.99
CA LEU A 13 0.99 -6.46 -13.93
C LEU A 13 0.59 -6.93 -12.53
N GLU A 14 1.51 -7.60 -11.83
CA GLU A 14 1.30 -8.06 -10.46
C GLU A 14 1.21 -6.86 -9.50
N ALA A 15 2.19 -5.95 -9.55
CA ALA A 15 2.18 -4.74 -8.74
C ALA A 15 0.91 -3.89 -8.98
N ARG A 16 0.47 -3.77 -10.24
CA ARG A 16 -0.78 -3.09 -10.59
C ARG A 16 -2.00 -3.76 -9.96
N ARG A 17 -2.07 -5.09 -10.02
CA ARG A 17 -3.16 -5.87 -9.44
C ARG A 17 -3.22 -5.69 -7.92
N ASP A 18 -2.08 -5.71 -7.25
CA ASP A 18 -2.04 -5.54 -5.79
C ASP A 18 -2.46 -4.13 -5.36
N LEU A 19 -2.09 -3.09 -6.12
CA LEU A 19 -2.60 -1.73 -5.89
C LEU A 19 -4.12 -1.63 -6.06
N LEU A 20 -4.70 -2.35 -7.03
CA LEU A 20 -6.16 -2.40 -7.21
C LEU A 20 -6.85 -3.10 -6.04
N GLU A 21 -6.26 -4.15 -5.47
CA GLU A 21 -6.80 -4.81 -4.28
C GLU A 21 -6.79 -3.90 -3.05
N VAL A 22 -5.73 -3.08 -2.89
CA VAL A 22 -5.67 -2.06 -1.82
C VAL A 22 -6.78 -1.02 -2.01
N ALA A 23 -6.95 -0.50 -3.23
CA ALA A 23 -8.02 0.45 -3.54
C ALA A 23 -9.41 -0.14 -3.26
N ALA A 24 -9.66 -1.38 -3.71
CA ALA A 24 -10.91 -2.07 -3.46
C ALA A 24 -11.19 -2.29 -1.97
N MET A 25 -10.15 -2.51 -1.15
CA MET A 25 -10.30 -2.60 0.30
C MET A 25 -10.75 -1.26 0.90
N LEU A 26 -10.12 -0.15 0.48
CA LEU A 26 -10.48 1.20 0.93
C LEU A 26 -11.92 1.57 0.52
N ASP A 27 -12.33 1.25 -0.71
CA ASP A 27 -13.70 1.48 -1.17
C ASP A 27 -14.72 0.72 -0.32
N ARG A 28 -14.45 -0.56 -0.01
CA ARG A 28 -15.31 -1.38 0.87
C ARG A 28 -15.40 -0.80 2.27
N TYR A 29 -14.31 -0.24 2.80
CA TYR A 29 -14.34 0.44 4.09
C TYR A 29 -15.22 1.68 4.05
N ASP A 30 -15.04 2.54 3.05
CA ASP A 30 -15.80 3.78 2.94
C ASP A 30 -17.31 3.50 2.74
N GLU A 31 -17.67 2.45 1.99
CA GLU A 31 -19.06 1.98 1.88
C GLU A 31 -19.61 1.45 3.22
N ALA A 32 -18.81 0.73 4.01
CA ALA A 32 -19.22 0.29 5.34
C ALA A 32 -19.48 1.49 6.27
N VAL A 33 -18.62 2.50 6.25
CA VAL A 33 -18.81 3.74 7.03
C VAL A 33 -20.09 4.47 6.62
N LYS A 34 -20.38 4.56 5.31
CA LYS A 34 -21.64 5.16 4.82
C LYS A 34 -22.87 4.40 5.31
N ARG A 35 -22.82 3.07 5.31
CA ARG A 35 -23.94 2.20 5.74
C ARG A 35 -24.18 2.27 7.24
N ASP A 36 -23.11 2.21 8.03
CA ASP A 36 -23.19 2.08 9.49
C ASP A 36 -23.25 3.47 10.17
N GLY A 37 -22.96 4.55 9.43
CA GLY A 37 -23.03 5.94 9.91
C GLY A 37 -21.92 6.32 10.88
N ALA A 38 -20.96 5.43 11.11
CA ALA A 38 -19.83 5.60 12.02
C ALA A 38 -18.55 5.01 11.41
N LYS A 39 -17.41 5.59 11.78
CA LYS A 39 -16.09 5.03 11.46
C LYS A 39 -15.77 3.86 12.39
N ALA A 40 -14.78 3.04 12.01
CA ALA A 40 -14.26 2.04 12.93
C ALA A 40 -13.68 2.70 14.19
N GLU A 41 -13.83 2.03 15.33
CA GLU A 41 -13.26 2.47 16.61
C GLU A 41 -11.74 2.60 16.57
N ASN A 42 -11.09 1.82 15.70
CA ASN A 42 -9.65 1.84 15.47
C ASN A 42 -9.34 1.82 13.96
N GLU A 43 -8.91 2.97 13.42
CA GLU A 43 -8.50 3.12 12.02
C GLU A 43 -6.99 2.91 11.78
N SER A 44 -6.21 2.46 12.78
CA SER A 44 -4.75 2.31 12.69
C SER A 44 -4.29 1.52 11.47
N LYS A 45 -5.00 0.44 11.10
CA LYS A 45 -4.69 -0.37 9.91
C LYS A 45 -4.94 0.40 8.61
N LYS A 46 -6.01 1.19 8.52
CA LYS A 46 -6.30 2.05 7.37
C LYS A 46 -5.22 3.13 7.24
N VAL A 47 -4.92 3.82 8.34
CA VAL A 47 -3.90 4.87 8.38
C VAL A 47 -2.53 4.31 7.98
N SER A 48 -2.12 3.18 8.56
CA SER A 48 -0.84 2.54 8.24
C SER A 48 -0.71 2.16 6.76
N LEU A 49 -1.79 1.70 6.13
CA LEU A 49 -1.78 1.39 4.69
C LEU A 49 -1.61 2.65 3.82
N LEU A 50 -2.26 3.76 4.20
CA LEU A 50 -2.11 5.03 3.48
C LEU A 50 -0.67 5.56 3.61
N GLU A 51 -0.09 5.52 4.81
CA GLU A 51 1.31 5.89 5.05
C GLU A 51 2.28 4.99 4.25
N ALA A 52 2.00 3.70 4.14
CA ALA A 52 2.79 2.80 3.31
C ALA A 52 2.76 3.20 1.82
N MET A 53 1.62 3.67 1.31
CA MET A 53 1.52 4.19 -0.06
C MET A 53 2.34 5.45 -0.26
N GLU A 54 2.42 6.34 0.74
CA GLU A 54 3.27 7.54 0.68
C GLU A 54 4.77 7.17 0.57
N ILE A 55 5.22 6.14 1.29
CA ILE A 55 6.60 5.63 1.19
C ILE A 55 6.87 5.13 -0.24
N LEU A 56 5.91 4.41 -0.84
CA LEU A 56 6.03 3.89 -2.21
C LEU A 56 6.00 4.99 -3.26
N ALA A 57 5.23 6.06 -3.05
CA ALA A 57 5.02 7.14 -4.00
C ALA A 57 6.25 8.04 -4.20
N GLN A 58 7.26 7.94 -3.33
CA GLN A 58 8.50 8.70 -3.47
C GLN A 58 9.23 8.30 -4.78
N PRO A 59 9.42 9.25 -5.71
CA PRO A 59 9.85 8.96 -7.10
C PRO A 59 11.28 8.43 -7.17
N GLU A 60 12.18 8.99 -6.36
CA GLU A 60 13.54 8.51 -6.21
C GLU A 60 13.75 8.01 -4.79
N HIS A 61 14.46 6.89 -4.66
CA HIS A 61 14.94 6.43 -3.37
C HIS A 61 16.46 6.25 -3.45
N PRO A 62 17.21 6.76 -2.46
CA PRO A 62 18.66 6.60 -2.43
C PRO A 62 19.09 5.14 -2.34
N ASN A 63 18.22 4.26 -1.81
CA ASN A 63 18.46 2.82 -1.65
C ASN A 63 17.29 2.00 -2.19
N ALA A 64 17.57 0.82 -2.76
CA ALA A 64 16.55 -0.13 -3.22
C ALA A 64 15.95 -0.96 -2.06
N ASN A 65 15.44 -0.31 -1.01
CA ASN A 65 14.99 -0.96 0.23
C ASN A 65 13.53 -0.63 0.61
N ARG A 66 12.68 -0.27 -0.35
CA ARG A 66 11.25 0.04 -0.08
C ARG A 66 10.52 -1.09 0.64
N ALA A 67 10.79 -2.35 0.28
CA ALA A 67 10.18 -3.50 0.95
C ALA A 67 10.55 -3.58 2.44
N GLU A 68 11.81 -3.31 2.80
CA GLU A 68 12.27 -3.25 4.19
C GLU A 68 11.61 -2.08 4.94
N GLN A 69 11.52 -0.91 4.31
CA GLN A 69 10.83 0.24 4.90
C GLN A 69 9.36 -0.08 5.21
N LEU A 70 8.66 -0.76 4.29
CA LEU A 70 7.29 -1.22 4.50
C LEU A 70 7.18 -2.26 5.62
N LEU A 71 8.09 -3.23 5.70
CA LEU A 71 8.11 -4.22 6.78
C LEU A 71 8.30 -3.54 8.15
N ASN A 72 9.26 -2.62 8.26
CA ASN A 72 9.50 -1.85 9.47
C ASN A 72 8.33 -0.93 9.82
N HIS A 73 7.62 -0.41 8.82
CA HIS A 73 6.41 0.37 9.02
C HIS A 73 5.28 -0.48 9.59
N PHE A 74 4.98 -1.60 8.95
CA PHE A 74 3.89 -2.49 9.38
C PHE A 74 4.17 -3.16 10.74
N ALA A 75 5.43 -3.38 11.10
CA ALA A 75 5.81 -3.91 12.42
C ALA A 75 5.44 -2.98 13.60
N LYS A 76 5.15 -1.70 13.33
CA LYS A 76 4.72 -0.74 14.37
C LYS A 76 3.24 -0.87 14.73
N ILE A 77 2.46 -1.57 13.92
CA ILE A 77 1.02 -1.75 14.13
C ILE A 77 0.79 -3.11 14.77
N THR A 78 0.40 -3.12 16.05
CA THR A 78 0.04 -4.31 16.84
C THR A 78 -1.47 -4.47 16.96
#